data_AF-A0A9R1JTU4-F1
#
_entry.id   AF-A0A9R1JTU4-F1
#
_cell.length_a   1.000
_cell.length_b   1.000
_cell.length_c   1.000
_cell.angle_alpha   90.00
_cell.angle_beta   90.00
_cell.angle_gamma   90.00
#
_symmetry.space_group_name_H-M   'P 1'
#
loop_
_entity.id
_entity.type
_entity.pdbx_description
1 polymer ?
#
loop_
_entity_poly.entity_id
_entity_poly.type
_entity_poly.pdbx_seq_one_letter_code
_entity_poly.pdbx_strand_id
1 'polypeptide(L)'
;MTVDQLEELKALWFAFFPGTDLWGITSEQWKEMGWQGTDPSTDFRGGGFISLENLLFFAMIYLMSRNQQLLLPSILQSAFRIFADNYPSVPSLHRG
;
A
#
# COMPACT_ATOMS: atom_id res chain seq x y z
N MET A 1 12.48 4.52 8.62
CA MET A 1 11.63 3.61 7.83
C MET A 1 12.01 2.19 8.20
N THR A 2 11.07 1.38 8.66
CA THR A 2 11.28 -0.04 9.00
C THR A 2 11.27 -0.89 7.72
N VAL A 3 11.69 -2.16 7.84
CA VAL A 3 11.61 -3.12 6.72
C VAL A 3 10.17 -3.31 6.26
N ASP A 4 9.21 -3.37 7.18
CA ASP A 4 7.79 -3.54 6.83
C ASP A 4 7.22 -2.35 6.06
N GLN A 5 7.54 -1.13 6.50
CA GLN A 5 7.12 0.12 5.82
C GLN A 5 7.68 0.23 4.40
N LEU A 6 8.90 -0.28 4.22
CA LEU A 6 9.56 -0.34 2.92
C LEU A 6 8.83 -1.32 1.98
N GLU A 7 8.45 -2.49 2.48
CA GLU A 7 7.68 -3.46 1.70
C GLU A 7 6.27 -2.94 1.37
N GLU A 8 5.63 -2.21 2.29
CA GLU A 8 4.34 -1.55 2.07
C GLU A 8 4.38 -0.48 0.97
N LEU A 9 5.43 0.35 0.96
CA LEU A 9 5.64 1.34 -0.11
C LEU A 9 5.83 0.67 -1.48
N LYS A 10 6.69 -0.36 -1.55
CA LYS A 10 6.86 -1.13 -2.79
C LYS A 10 5.55 -1.74 -3.25
N ALA A 11 4.78 -2.28 -2.32
CA ALA A 11 3.52 -2.91 -2.64
C ALA A 11 2.51 -1.89 -3.19
N LEU A 12 2.44 -0.71 -2.57
CA LEU A 12 1.64 0.41 -3.03
C LEU A 12 2.02 0.83 -4.46
N TRP A 13 3.31 0.91 -4.78
CA TRP A 13 3.79 1.24 -6.13
C TRP A 13 3.24 0.27 -7.19
N PHE A 14 3.46 -1.03 -6.98
CA PHE A 14 3.04 -2.08 -7.92
C PHE A 14 1.51 -2.21 -8.05
N ALA A 15 0.75 -1.79 -7.03
CA ALA A 15 -0.70 -1.69 -7.13
C ALA A 15 -1.15 -0.59 -8.11
N PHE A 16 -0.48 0.57 -8.10
CA PHE A 16 -0.82 1.69 -8.98
C PHE A 16 -0.22 1.56 -10.39
N PHE A 17 0.97 0.99 -10.50
CA PHE A 17 1.70 0.82 -11.76
C PHE A 17 2.05 -0.65 -12.02
N PRO A 18 1.05 -1.51 -12.29
CA PRO A 18 1.28 -2.92 -12.53
C PRO A 18 2.15 -3.14 -13.77
N GLY A 19 3.20 -3.97 -13.62
CA GLY A 19 4.16 -4.27 -14.70
C GLY A 19 5.27 -3.23 -14.86
N THR A 20 5.32 -2.20 -14.02
CA THR A 20 6.40 -1.20 -14.01
C THR A 20 7.33 -1.46 -12.84
N ASP A 21 8.60 -1.73 -13.13
CA ASP A 21 9.62 -1.91 -12.10
C ASP A 21 9.87 -0.61 -11.32
N LEU A 22 10.05 -0.76 -10.01
CA LEU A 22 10.52 0.30 -9.14
C LEU A 22 12.04 0.35 -9.17
N TRP A 23 12.62 1.44 -9.67
CA TRP A 23 14.07 1.62 -9.81
C TRP A 23 14.79 1.76 -8.48
N GLY A 24 14.07 2.23 -7.45
CA GLY A 24 14.59 2.41 -6.11
C GLY A 24 13.65 3.19 -5.23
N ILE A 25 13.91 3.11 -3.93
CA ILE A 25 13.11 3.79 -2.90
C ILE A 25 13.27 5.30 -2.96
N THR A 26 14.44 5.79 -3.35
CA THR A 26 14.62 7.18 -3.71
C THR A 26 14.68 7.27 -5.23
N SER A 27 13.62 7.77 -5.86
CA SER A 27 13.53 7.87 -7.32
C SER A 27 12.49 8.92 -7.75
N GLU A 28 12.64 9.45 -8.97
CA GLU A 28 11.66 10.39 -9.56
C GLU A 28 10.30 9.73 -9.82
N GLN A 29 10.24 8.40 -9.89
CA GLN A 29 9.03 7.62 -10.09
C GLN A 29 7.94 7.93 -9.07
N TRP A 30 8.31 8.20 -7.81
CA TRP A 30 7.34 8.57 -6.78
C TRP A 30 6.58 9.85 -7.10
N LYS A 31 7.17 10.80 -7.82
CA LYS A 31 6.46 12.01 -8.25
C LYS A 31 5.40 11.70 -9.30
N GLU A 32 5.60 10.68 -10.14
CA GLU A 32 4.59 10.20 -11.10
C GLU A 32 3.36 9.64 -10.39
N MET A 33 3.56 9.02 -9.23
CA MET A 33 2.49 8.58 -8.34
C MET A 33 1.82 9.73 -7.57
N GLY A 34 2.44 10.91 -7.53
CA GLY A 34 1.92 12.11 -6.87
C GLY A 34 2.57 12.46 -5.52
N TRP A 35 3.70 11.83 -5.15
CA TRP A 35 4.46 12.21 -3.96
C TRP A 35 5.19 13.54 -4.16
N GLN A 36 5.41 14.31 -3.09
CA GLN A 36 6.03 15.65 -3.21
C GLN A 36 7.54 15.55 -3.52
N GLY A 37 8.20 14.54 -2.97
CA GLY A 37 9.63 14.29 -3.13
C GLY A 37 9.95 13.05 -3.96
N THR A 38 11.25 12.83 -4.17
CA THR A 38 11.77 11.56 -4.69
C THR A 38 11.91 10.49 -3.62
N ASP A 39 11.82 10.88 -2.35
CA ASP A 39 11.86 9.99 -1.19
C ASP A 39 10.52 10.04 -0.45
N PRO A 40 9.65 9.03 -0.63
CA PRO A 40 8.32 9.00 -0.02
C PRO A 40 8.39 8.95 1.51
N SER A 41 9.53 8.56 2.11
CA SER A 41 9.68 8.58 3.57
C SER A 41 9.64 9.99 4.16
N THR A 42 9.91 11.01 3.33
CA THR A 42 9.91 12.42 3.74
C THR A 42 8.53 13.08 3.69
N ASP A 43 7.55 12.44 3.06
CA ASP A 43 6.19 12.97 2.88
C ASP A 43 5.27 12.70 4.09
N PHE A 44 5.65 11.80 5.00
CA PHE A 44 4.84 11.41 6.16
C PHE A 44 4.78 12.43 7.32
N ARG A 45 5.13 13.71 7.08
CA ARG A 45 5.45 14.70 8.12
C ARG A 45 4.25 15.21 8.96
N GLY A 46 3.01 14.82 8.66
CA GLY A 46 1.82 15.19 9.46
C GLY A 46 0.89 14.04 9.85
N GLY A 47 0.72 13.02 9.00
CA GLY A 47 -0.13 11.84 9.24
C GLY A 47 0.64 10.58 9.66
N GLY A 48 1.98 10.62 9.66
CA GLY A 48 2.81 9.45 9.92
C GLY A 48 2.52 8.29 8.96
N PHE A 49 2.97 7.10 9.33
CA PHE A 49 2.80 5.88 8.52
C PHE A 49 1.36 5.35 8.49
N ILE A 50 0.46 5.84 9.35
CA ILE A 50 -0.98 5.56 9.28
C ILE A 50 -1.55 6.03 7.92
N SER A 51 -0.99 7.09 7.35
CA SER A 51 -1.39 7.53 6.00
C SER A 51 -1.02 6.53 4.91
N LEU A 52 0.08 5.77 5.05
CA LEU A 52 0.45 4.70 4.13
C LEU A 52 -0.53 3.53 4.19
N GLU A 53 -0.92 3.14 5.39
CA GLU A 53 -1.93 2.11 5.63
C GLU A 53 -3.29 2.50 5.02
N ASN A 54 -3.71 3.76 5.16
CA ASN A 54 -4.91 4.28 4.50
C ASN A 54 -4.79 4.26 2.97
N LEU A 55 -3.64 4.65 2.41
CA LEU A 55 -3.42 4.62 0.95
C LEU A 55 -3.49 3.20 0.40
N LEU A 56 -2.89 2.22 1.09
CA LEU A 56 -2.98 0.80 0.73
C LEU A 56 -4.42 0.29 0.79
N PHE A 57 -5.18 0.67 1.81
CA PHE A 57 -6.59 0.31 1.93
C PHE A 57 -7.42 0.86 0.75
N PHE A 58 -7.25 2.14 0.41
CA PHE A 58 -7.94 2.73 -0.75
C PHE A 58 -7.52 2.09 -2.07
N ALA A 59 -6.22 1.79 -2.24
CA ALA A 59 -5.72 1.08 -3.43
C ALA A 59 -6.41 -0.27 -3.59
N MET A 60 -6.54 -1.03 -2.49
CA MET A 60 -7.21 -2.33 -2.50
C MET A 60 -8.69 -2.21 -2.89
N ILE A 61 -9.46 -1.33 -2.23
CA ILE A 61 -10.89 -1.14 -2.53
C ILE A 61 -11.10 -0.70 -3.99
N TYR A 62 -10.28 0.23 -4.46
CA TYR A 62 -10.32 0.70 -5.84
C TYR A 62 -10.06 -0.44 -6.84
N LEU A 63 -8.98 -1.22 -6.64
CA LEU A 63 -8.61 -2.31 -7.53
C LEU A 63 -9.61 -3.48 -7.49
N MET A 64 -10.17 -3.81 -6.32
CA MET A 64 -11.25 -4.78 -6.18
C MET A 64 -12.49 -4.38 -6.99
N SER A 65 -12.87 -3.09 -6.94
CA SER A 65 -13.99 -2.58 -7.74
C SER A 65 -13.73 -2.57 -9.26
N ARG A 66 -12.45 -2.60 -9.67
CA ARG A 66 -12.01 -2.54 -11.07
C ARG A 66 -11.78 -3.92 -11.71
N ASN A 67 -12.07 -5.02 -11.00
CA ASN A 67 -11.72 -6.40 -11.41
C ASN A 67 -10.23 -6.62 -11.72
N GLN A 68 -9.34 -5.75 -11.22
CA GLN A 68 -7.90 -5.95 -11.30
C GLN A 68 -7.50 -6.88 -10.15
N GLN A 69 -6.89 -8.02 -10.49
CA GLN A 69 -6.41 -8.97 -9.49
C GLN A 69 -5.28 -8.31 -8.68
N LEU A 70 -5.49 -8.13 -7.37
CA LEU A 70 -4.42 -7.75 -6.46
C LEU A 70 -3.43 -8.91 -6.39
N LEU A 71 -2.28 -8.80 -7.05
CA LEU A 71 -1.28 -9.86 -7.10
C LEU A 71 -0.22 -9.77 -5.98
N LEU A 72 -0.39 -8.90 -4.98
CA LEU A 72 0.60 -8.75 -3.92
C LEU A 72 0.11 -9.24 -2.56
N PRO A 73 0.70 -10.36 -2.05
CA PRO A 73 0.42 -10.87 -0.71
C PRO A 73 0.64 -9.83 0.40
N SER A 74 1.60 -8.91 0.23
CA SER A 74 1.92 -7.88 1.23
C SER A 74 0.81 -6.84 1.42
N ILE A 75 0.18 -6.36 0.34
CA ILE A 75 -0.96 -5.43 0.43
C ILE A 75 -2.13 -6.12 1.12
N LEU A 76 -2.40 -7.37 0.76
CA LEU A 76 -3.47 -8.14 1.38
C LEU A 76 -3.19 -8.38 2.86
N GLN A 77 -1.94 -8.62 3.26
CA GLN A 77 -1.57 -8.78 4.68
C GLN A 77 -1.69 -7.49 5.47
N SER A 78 -1.17 -6.36 4.97
CA SER A 78 -1.33 -5.06 5.64
C SER A 78 -2.81 -4.65 5.67
N ALA A 79 -3.56 -4.87 4.60
CA ALA A 79 -5.01 -4.63 4.57
C ALA A 79 -5.76 -5.53 5.55
N PHE A 80 -5.39 -6.81 5.66
CA PHE A 80 -6.00 -7.74 6.62
C PHE A 80 -5.68 -7.34 8.06
N ARG A 81 -4.45 -6.91 8.35
CA ARG A 81 -4.05 -6.36 9.66
C ARG A 81 -4.90 -5.14 10.01
N ILE A 82 -5.00 -4.16 9.10
CA ILE A 82 -5.84 -2.96 9.28
C ILE A 82 -7.31 -3.35 9.54
N PHE A 83 -7.84 -4.32 8.78
CA PHE A 83 -9.22 -4.77 8.94
C PHE A 83 -9.44 -5.51 10.27
N ALA A 84 -8.51 -6.38 10.67
CA ALA A 84 -8.58 -7.12 11.92
C ALA A 84 -8.48 -6.20 13.14
N ASP A 85 -7.62 -5.17 13.08
CA ASP A 85 -7.40 -4.24 14.19
C ASP A 85 -8.55 -3.23 14.32
N ASN A 86 -9.17 -2.80 13.22
CA ASN A 86 -10.26 -1.80 13.24
C ASN A 86 -11.67 -2.40 13.23
N TYR A 87 -11.84 -3.65 12.75
CA TYR A 87 -13.12 -4.34 12.64
C TYR A 87 -13.05 -5.78 13.18
N PRO A 88 -12.79 -5.96 14.49
CA PRO A 88 -12.56 -7.28 15.11
C PRO A 88 -13.78 -8.21 15.07
N SER A 89 -14.97 -7.70 14.73
CA SER A 89 -16.21 -8.47 14.61
C SER A 89 -16.43 -9.09 13.23
N VAL A 90 -15.58 -8.79 12.24
CA VAL A 90 -15.70 -9.36 10.90
C VAL A 90 -15.09 -10.77 10.93
N PRO A 91 -15.88 -11.83 10.67
CA PRO A 91 -15.37 -13.19 10.71
C PRO A 91 -14.20 -13.32 9.75
N SER A 92 -13.10 -13.90 10.24
CA SER A 92 -11.95 -14.27 9.42
C SER A 92 -12.45 -14.90 8.13
N LEU A 93 -12.04 -14.35 6.98
CA LEU A 93 -12.37 -14.87 5.66
C LEU A 93 -11.69 -16.25 5.52
N HIS A 94 -12.27 -17.26 6.14
CA HIS A 94 -11.90 -18.65 5.94
C HIS A 94 -12.33 -18.98 4.52
N ARG A 95 -11.30 -19.03 3.68
CA ARG A 95 -11.27 -19.57 2.34
C ARG A 95 -12.02 -20.91 2.34
N GLY A 96 -13.22 -20.91 1.78
CA GLY A 96 -13.86 -22.10 1.22
C GLY A 96 -13.34 -22.35 -0.18
#